data_AF-A0A5P2CYX9-F1
#
_entry.id   AF-A0A5P2CYX9-F1
#
_cell.length_a   1.000
_cell.length_b   1.000
_cell.length_c   1.000
_cell.angle_alpha   90.00
_cell.angle_beta   90.00
_cell.angle_gamma   90.00
#
_symmetry.space_group_name_H-M   'P 1'
#
loop_
_entity.id
_entity.type
_entity.pdbx_description
1 polymer ?
#
loop_
_entity_poly.entity_id
_entity_poly.type
_entity_poly.pdbx_seq_one_letter_code
_entity_poly.pdbx_strand_id
1 'polypeptide(L)'
;MTQQVEQALNDLNSWGEIVQASFTQVMPGITAQQLQTASVQMAGRLKAPSVKLHDSGLQLAATAEQADVVMNSAVKQLSQVQAPEARETLRNMIGSTQGSGELREVVTEITNFLALMTGVEVMSAPLRNALKPARIGITKIQDAVRIVDRWGSIA
;
A
#
# COMPACT_ATOMS: atom_id res chain seq x y z
N MET A 1 9.93 8.84 -7.11
CA MET A 1 8.60 8.59 -6.50
C MET A 1 7.71 7.81 -7.45
N THR A 2 7.51 8.25 -8.70
CA THR A 2 6.64 7.58 -9.69
C THR A 2 6.96 6.08 -9.86
N GLN A 3 8.23 5.72 -10.04
CA GLN A 3 8.65 4.32 -10.17
C GLN A 3 8.35 3.46 -8.93
N GLN A 4 8.54 4.02 -7.72
CA GLN A 4 8.25 3.30 -6.47
C GLN A 4 6.74 3.13 -6.26
N VAL A 5 5.94 4.12 -6.67
CA VAL A 5 4.47 4.03 -6.65
C VAL A 5 4.01 2.96 -7.63
N GLU A 6 4.43 3.01 -8.89
CA GLU A 6 4.09 2.02 -9.92
C GLU A 6 4.46 0.59 -9.47
N GLN A 7 5.64 0.41 -8.89
CA GLN A 7 6.08 -0.89 -8.41
C GLN A 7 5.19 -1.41 -7.25
N ALA A 8 4.87 -0.56 -6.27
CA ALA A 8 4.01 -0.95 -5.16
C ALA A 8 2.59 -1.28 -5.62
N LEU A 9 2.04 -0.54 -6.60
CA LEU A 9 0.73 -0.81 -7.18
C LEU A 9 0.72 -2.11 -7.98
N ASN A 10 1.75 -2.36 -8.79
CA ASN A 10 1.88 -3.60 -9.54
C ASN A 10 2.00 -4.81 -8.61
N ASP A 11 2.78 -4.70 -7.52
CA ASP A 11 2.91 -5.77 -6.55
C ASP A 11 1.62 -6.01 -5.77
N LEU A 12 0.88 -4.93 -5.46
CA LEU A 12 -0.44 -5.03 -4.82
C LEU A 12 -1.45 -5.75 -5.72
N ASN A 13 -1.54 -5.35 -6.99
CA ASN A 13 -2.43 -5.95 -7.97
C ASN A 13 -2.10 -7.43 -8.19
N SER A 14 -0.82 -7.74 -8.44
CA SER A 14 -0.35 -9.11 -8.61
C SER A 14 -0.64 -9.98 -7.38
N TRP A 15 -0.43 -9.42 -6.19
CA TRP A 15 -0.77 -10.11 -4.95
C TRP A 15 -2.27 -10.39 -4.83
N GLY A 16 -3.12 -9.41 -5.17
CA GLY A 16 -4.59 -9.55 -5.15
C GLY A 16 -5.09 -10.67 -6.06
N GLU A 17 -4.53 -10.76 -7.27
CA GLU A 17 -4.83 -11.84 -8.22
C GLU A 17 -4.47 -13.23 -7.67
N ILE A 18 -3.31 -13.36 -7.03
CA ILE A 18 -2.86 -14.63 -6.43
C ILE A 18 -3.76 -15.04 -5.27
N VAL A 19 -4.21 -14.09 -4.45
CA VAL A 19 -5.18 -14.33 -3.38
C VAL A 19 -6.49 -14.83 -3.98
N GLN A 20 -7.07 -14.10 -4.93
CA GLN A 20 -8.33 -14.49 -5.55
C GLN A 20 -8.28 -15.88 -6.19
N ALA A 21 -7.20 -16.19 -6.92
CA ALA A 21 -6.96 -17.50 -7.51
C ALA A 21 -6.76 -18.61 -6.47
N SER A 22 -6.18 -18.29 -5.31
CA SER A 22 -5.98 -19.25 -4.23
C SER A 22 -7.29 -19.59 -3.52
N PHE A 23 -8.19 -18.63 -3.31
CA PHE A 23 -9.43 -18.83 -2.55
C PHE A 23 -10.60 -19.39 -3.38
N THR A 24 -10.63 -19.18 -4.70
CA THR A 24 -11.64 -19.78 -5.59
C THR A 24 -11.57 -21.31 -5.68
N GLN A 25 -10.50 -21.93 -5.18
CA GLN A 25 -10.30 -23.39 -5.20
C GLN A 25 -10.90 -24.13 -3.98
N VAL A 26 -11.50 -23.42 -3.01
CA VAL A 26 -12.11 -24.05 -1.83
C VAL A 26 -13.55 -24.45 -2.12
N MET A 27 -13.79 -25.72 -2.43
CA MET A 27 -15.12 -26.26 -2.68
C MET A 27 -15.93 -26.49 -1.38
N PRO A 28 -17.28 -26.34 -1.39
CA PRO A 28 -18.12 -26.73 -0.27
C PRO A 28 -18.03 -28.25 0.00
N GLY A 29 -18.00 -28.67 1.28
CA GLY A 29 -18.04 -30.08 1.68
C GLY A 29 -16.70 -30.75 2.02
N ILE A 30 -15.61 -29.99 2.10
CA ILE A 30 -14.29 -30.48 2.53
C ILE A 30 -14.21 -30.79 4.02
N THR A 31 -13.50 -31.87 4.36
CA THR A 31 -13.21 -32.24 5.75
C THR A 31 -12.20 -31.30 6.40
N ALA A 32 -12.14 -31.27 7.73
CA ALA A 32 -11.17 -30.44 8.46
C ALA A 32 -9.72 -30.72 8.04
N GLN A 33 -9.38 -31.97 7.74
CA GLN A 33 -8.04 -32.37 7.28
C GLN A 33 -7.76 -31.83 5.86
N GLN A 34 -8.74 -31.89 4.96
CA GLN A 34 -8.61 -31.31 3.61
C GLN A 34 -8.48 -29.78 3.66
N LEU A 35 -9.21 -29.13 4.56
CA LEU A 35 -9.09 -27.68 4.81
C LEU A 35 -7.68 -27.31 5.32
N GLN A 36 -7.11 -28.13 6.20
CA GLN A 36 -5.75 -27.92 6.70
C GLN A 36 -4.70 -28.08 5.60
N THR A 37 -4.81 -29.12 4.76
CA THR A 37 -3.91 -29.32 3.61
C THR A 37 -4.03 -28.18 2.61
N ALA A 38 -5.26 -27.77 2.27
CA ALA A 38 -5.50 -26.64 1.37
C ALA A 38 -4.89 -25.35 1.94
N SER A 39 -5.06 -25.10 3.24
CA SER A 39 -4.49 -23.93 3.93
C SER A 39 -2.97 -23.87 3.83
N VAL A 40 -2.27 -25.01 4.00
CA VAL A 40 -0.82 -25.08 3.87
C VAL A 40 -0.36 -24.81 2.44
N GLN A 41 -1.05 -25.37 1.45
CA GLN A 41 -0.74 -25.15 0.04
C GLN A 41 -0.94 -23.69 -0.37
N MET A 42 -2.05 -23.07 0.05
CA MET A 42 -2.32 -21.66 -0.16
C MET A 42 -1.28 -20.78 0.52
N ALA A 43 -0.93 -21.07 1.78
CA ALA A 43 0.12 -20.34 2.50
C ALA A 43 1.46 -20.39 1.76
N GLY A 44 1.80 -21.54 1.16
CA GLY A 44 3.00 -21.69 0.32
C GLY A 44 3.00 -20.75 -0.89
N ARG A 45 1.86 -20.64 -1.60
CA ARG A 45 1.70 -19.75 -2.77
C ARG A 45 1.72 -18.28 -2.38
N LEU A 46 1.18 -17.93 -1.22
CA LEU A 46 1.02 -16.55 -0.77
C LEU A 46 2.28 -15.96 -0.13
N LYS A 47 3.21 -16.80 0.35
CA LYS A 47 4.36 -16.35 1.12
C LYS A 47 5.27 -15.38 0.35
N ALA A 48 5.76 -15.80 -0.82
CA ALA A 48 6.66 -14.97 -1.64
C ALA A 48 6.02 -13.64 -2.10
N PRO A 49 4.81 -13.62 -2.69
CA PRO A 49 4.20 -12.36 -3.11
C PRO A 49 3.87 -11.46 -1.91
N SER A 50 3.52 -12.01 -0.75
CA SER A 50 3.28 -11.20 0.46
C SER A 50 4.54 -10.51 0.97
N VAL A 51 5.69 -11.18 0.90
CA VAL A 51 7.00 -10.58 1.23
C VAL A 51 7.38 -9.52 0.21
N LYS A 52 7.13 -9.76 -1.08
CA LYS A 52 7.39 -8.75 -2.11
C LYS A 52 6.58 -7.46 -1.87
N LEU A 53 5.29 -7.60 -1.59
CA LEU A 53 4.41 -6.48 -1.27
C LEU A 53 4.84 -5.74 0.02
N HIS A 54 5.34 -6.48 1.01
CA HIS A 54 5.94 -5.89 2.21
C HIS A 54 7.11 -4.97 1.86
N ASP A 55 8.07 -5.47 1.08
CA ASP A 55 9.29 -4.73 0.76
C ASP A 55 8.99 -3.48 -0.08
N SER A 56 8.12 -3.61 -1.08
CA SER A 56 7.66 -2.48 -1.90
C SER A 56 6.90 -1.44 -1.07
N GLY A 57 6.04 -1.87 -0.14
CA GLY A 57 5.34 -0.97 0.77
C GLY A 57 6.28 -0.19 1.69
N LEU A 58 7.30 -0.85 2.25
CA LEU A 58 8.33 -0.18 3.07
C LEU A 58 9.14 0.83 2.26
N GLN A 59 9.55 0.47 1.05
CA GLN A 59 10.33 1.36 0.19
C GLN A 59 9.53 2.59 -0.23
N LEU A 60 8.25 2.42 -0.55
CA LEU A 60 7.36 3.53 -0.87
C LEU A 60 7.18 4.46 0.34
N ALA A 61 6.92 3.90 1.53
CA ALA A 61 6.76 4.68 2.75
C ALA A 61 8.02 5.50 3.08
N ALA A 62 9.20 4.87 3.02
CA ALA A 62 10.47 5.56 3.26
C ALA A 62 10.72 6.69 2.24
N THR A 63 10.36 6.47 0.97
CA THR A 63 10.47 7.49 -0.08
C THR A 63 9.52 8.66 0.19
N ALA A 64 8.28 8.37 0.60
CA ALA A 64 7.29 9.39 0.94
C ALA A 64 7.72 10.21 2.15
N GLU A 65 8.25 9.58 3.20
CA GLU A 65 8.80 10.26 4.39
C GLU A 65 9.97 11.20 4.02
N GLN A 66 10.90 10.75 3.18
CA GLN A 66 12.00 11.60 2.71
C GLN A 66 11.49 12.80 1.90
N ALA A 67 10.53 12.57 1.01
CA ALA A 67 9.90 13.64 0.25
C ALA A 67 9.17 14.63 1.17
N ASP A 68 8.52 14.16 2.22
CA ASP A 68 7.83 15.01 3.20
C ASP A 68 8.77 15.95 3.93
N VAL A 69 9.95 15.46 4.33
CA VAL A 69 10.99 16.29 4.96
C VAL A 69 11.46 17.39 4.00
N VAL A 70 11.68 17.06 2.72
CA VAL A 70 12.08 18.04 1.70
C VAL A 70 10.98 19.07 1.47
N MET A 71 9.72 18.63 1.36
CA MET A 71 8.57 19.51 1.16
C MET A 71 8.37 20.47 2.32
N ASN A 72 8.38 19.97 3.56
CA ASN A 72 8.25 20.81 4.75
C ASN A 72 9.40 21.81 4.88
N SER A 73 10.63 21.41 4.53
CA SER A 73 11.79 22.31 4.50
C SER A 73 11.61 23.41 3.45
N ALA A 74 11.17 23.07 2.24
CA ALA A 74 10.92 24.02 1.15
C ALA A 74 9.84 25.04 1.54
N VAL A 75 8.74 24.58 2.13
CA VAL A 75 7.65 25.44 2.64
C VAL A 75 8.17 26.38 3.71
N LYS A 76 8.96 25.88 4.67
CA LYS A 76 9.56 26.70 5.73
C LYS A 76 10.48 27.78 5.14
N GLN A 77 11.35 27.42 4.20
CA GLN A 77 12.26 28.39 3.56
C GLN A 77 11.46 29.47 2.81
N LEU A 78 10.43 29.09 2.06
CA LEU A 78 9.60 30.03 1.32
C LEU A 78 8.69 30.90 2.19
N SER A 79 8.30 30.41 3.36
CA SER A 79 7.61 31.26 4.34
C SER A 79 8.48 32.42 4.82
N GLN A 80 9.80 32.24 4.84
CA GLN A 80 10.78 33.23 5.30
C GLN A 80 11.19 34.23 4.21
N VAL A 81 11.00 33.89 2.93
CA VAL A 81 11.30 34.79 1.82
C VAL A 81 10.06 35.64 1.49
N GLN A 82 10.20 36.97 1.47
CA GLN A 82 9.18 37.89 0.94
C GLN A 82 9.20 37.88 -0.60
N ALA A 83 8.98 36.71 -1.22
CA ALA A 83 8.91 36.53 -2.66
C ALA A 83 7.57 35.87 -3.05
N PRO A 84 6.54 36.66 -3.38
CA PRO A 84 5.21 36.16 -3.76
C PRO A 84 5.27 35.17 -4.94
N GLU A 85 6.14 35.41 -5.91
CA GLU A 85 6.32 34.57 -7.11
C GLU A 85 6.88 33.17 -6.77
N ALA A 86 7.77 33.09 -5.77
CA ALA A 86 8.33 31.83 -5.31
C ALA A 86 7.28 30.99 -4.55
N ARG A 87 6.36 31.65 -3.84
CA ARG A 87 5.21 31.00 -3.20
C ARG A 87 4.23 30.45 -4.22
N GLU A 88 3.91 31.22 -5.26
CA GLU A 88 3.03 30.79 -6.35
C GLU A 88 3.60 29.60 -7.13
N THR A 89 4.91 29.63 -7.41
CA THR A 89 5.61 28.51 -8.06
C THR A 89 5.53 27.23 -7.23
N LEU A 90 5.74 27.33 -5.91
CA LEU A 90 5.60 26.16 -5.04
C LEU A 90 4.16 25.67 -4.95
N ARG A 91 3.19 26.61 -4.92
CA ARG A 91 1.76 26.29 -4.94
C ARG A 91 1.37 25.54 -6.22
N ASN A 92 1.94 25.90 -7.37
CA ASN A 92 1.73 25.20 -8.63
C ASN A 92 2.42 23.82 -8.68
N MET A 93 3.59 23.68 -8.06
CA MET A 93 4.25 22.37 -7.90
C MET A 93 3.48 21.43 -6.95
N ILE A 94 2.92 21.97 -5.86
CA ILE A 94 2.09 21.21 -4.92
C ILE A 94 0.70 20.94 -5.52
N GLY A 95 0.12 21.92 -6.22
CA GLY A 95 -1.16 21.78 -6.91
C GLY A 95 -1.13 20.72 -8.00
N SER A 96 -0.01 20.59 -8.73
CA SER A 96 0.16 19.53 -9.74
C SER A 96 0.35 18.12 -9.14
N THR A 97 0.70 18.01 -7.85
CA THR A 97 0.71 16.73 -7.12
C THR A 97 -0.65 16.37 -6.50
N GLN A 98 -1.63 17.29 -6.47
CA GLN A 98 -3.02 17.02 -6.08
C GLN A 98 -3.81 16.18 -7.11
N GLY A 99 -3.22 15.84 -8.27
CA GLY A 99 -3.80 14.96 -9.28
C GLY A 99 -3.85 13.46 -8.91
N SER A 100 -3.60 13.11 -7.64
CA SER A 100 -3.44 11.73 -7.16
C SER A 100 -4.77 10.98 -6.95
N GLY A 101 -5.80 11.23 -7.77
CA GLY A 101 -7.08 10.50 -7.72
C GLY A 101 -6.88 8.99 -7.70
N GLU A 102 -5.91 8.51 -8.48
CA GLU A 102 -5.46 7.12 -8.53
C GLU A 102 -4.98 6.58 -7.18
N LEU A 103 -4.23 7.38 -6.38
CA LEU A 103 -3.75 6.96 -5.05
C LEU A 103 -4.88 6.88 -4.01
N ARG A 104 -5.92 7.72 -4.11
CA ARG A 104 -7.11 7.63 -3.23
C ARG A 104 -8.00 6.45 -3.55
N GLU A 105 -8.19 6.17 -4.84
CA GLU A 105 -8.89 4.96 -5.29
C GLU A 105 -8.16 3.71 -4.77
N VAL A 106 -6.83 3.69 -4.89
CA VAL A 106 -5.98 2.64 -4.33
C VAL A 106 -6.17 2.48 -2.82
N VAL A 107 -6.25 3.55 -2.03
CA VAL A 107 -6.49 3.45 -0.56
C VAL A 107 -7.85 2.81 -0.25
N THR A 108 -8.87 3.11 -1.03
CA THR A 108 -10.21 2.54 -0.85
C THR A 108 -10.20 1.04 -1.17
N GLU A 109 -9.60 0.66 -2.30
CA GLU A 109 -9.45 -0.75 -2.68
C GLU A 109 -8.61 -1.54 -1.67
N ILE A 110 -7.49 -0.97 -1.22
CA ILE A 110 -6.62 -1.52 -0.17
C ILE A 110 -7.40 -1.82 1.11
N THR A 111 -8.31 -0.93 1.52
CA THR A 111 -9.08 -1.10 2.76
C THR A 111 -10.02 -2.29 2.64
N ASN A 112 -10.65 -2.48 1.47
CA ASN A 112 -11.47 -3.65 1.18
C ASN A 112 -10.63 -4.93 1.20
N PHE A 113 -9.41 -4.90 0.65
CA PHE A 113 -8.51 -6.06 0.68
C PHE A 113 -8.08 -6.45 2.11
N LEU A 114 -7.76 -5.49 2.98
CA LEU A 114 -7.43 -5.77 4.38
C LEU A 114 -8.60 -6.43 5.14
N ALA A 115 -9.84 -6.02 4.86
CA ALA A 115 -11.02 -6.65 5.44
C ALA A 115 -11.16 -8.12 5.01
N LEU A 116 -10.92 -8.41 3.72
CA LEU A 116 -10.91 -9.79 3.20
C LEU A 116 -9.81 -10.65 3.85
N MET A 117 -8.61 -10.09 4.04
CA MET A 117 -7.50 -10.78 4.72
C MET A 117 -7.86 -11.20 6.14
N THR A 118 -8.59 -10.36 6.88
CA THR A 118 -8.96 -10.65 8.27
C THR A 118 -9.79 -11.93 8.37
N GLY A 119 -10.73 -12.16 7.45
CA GLY A 119 -11.51 -13.40 7.41
C GLY A 119 -10.65 -14.64 7.14
N VAL A 120 -9.65 -14.51 6.27
CA VAL A 120 -8.74 -15.58 5.87
C VAL A 120 -7.71 -15.92 6.96
N GLU A 121 -7.15 -14.92 7.65
CA GLU A 121 -6.15 -15.11 8.70
C GLU A 121 -6.70 -15.85 9.93
N VAL A 122 -8.03 -15.86 10.10
CA VAL A 122 -8.73 -16.61 11.15
C VAL A 122 -8.83 -18.09 10.80
N MET A 123 -8.78 -18.47 9.51
CA MET A 123 -8.97 -19.85 9.07
C MET A 123 -7.83 -20.79 9.47
N SER A 124 -6.58 -20.33 9.47
CA SER A 124 -5.44 -21.15 9.90
C SER A 124 -4.17 -20.35 10.21
N ALA A 125 -3.31 -20.90 11.09
CA ALA A 125 -2.02 -20.29 11.41
C ALA A 125 -1.05 -20.19 10.21
N PRO A 126 -0.94 -21.17 9.29
CA PRO A 126 -0.11 -21.05 8.09
C PRO A 126 -0.51 -19.87 7.20
N LEU A 127 -1.81 -19.69 6.95
CA LEU A 127 -2.32 -18.57 6.15
C LEU A 127 -2.02 -17.23 6.82
N ARG A 128 -2.26 -17.12 8.13
CA ARG A 128 -1.92 -15.93 8.91
C ARG A 128 -0.46 -15.55 8.80
N ASN A 129 0.43 -16.52 8.92
CA ASN A 129 1.87 -16.28 8.81
C ASN A 129 2.30 -15.88 7.39
N ALA A 130 1.67 -16.45 6.37
CA ALA A 130 1.95 -16.11 4.97
C ALA A 130 1.45 -14.70 4.60
N LEU A 131 0.31 -14.27 5.16
CA LEU A 131 -0.36 -13.01 4.84
C LEU A 131 0.13 -11.82 5.66
N LYS A 132 0.67 -12.05 6.87
CA LYS A 132 1.16 -10.99 7.75
C LYS A 132 2.11 -9.97 7.06
N PRO A 133 3.08 -10.37 6.21
CA PRO A 133 3.91 -9.42 5.48
C PRO A 133 3.11 -8.51 4.55
N ALA A 134 2.17 -9.07 3.78
CA ALA A 134 1.32 -8.28 2.88
C ALA A 134 0.53 -7.22 3.65
N ARG A 135 -0.03 -7.58 4.80
CA ARG A 135 -0.76 -6.64 5.67
C ARG A 135 0.09 -5.45 6.05
N ILE A 136 1.35 -5.70 6.45
CA ILE A 136 2.31 -4.63 6.79
C ILE A 136 2.62 -3.77 5.57
N GLY A 137 2.91 -4.39 4.41
CA GLY A 137 3.17 -3.67 3.16
C GLY A 137 2.01 -2.76 2.75
N ILE A 138 0.79 -3.29 2.79
CA ILE A 138 -0.45 -2.56 2.50
C ILE A 138 -0.63 -1.38 3.46
N THR A 139 -0.44 -1.57 4.77
CA THR A 139 -0.49 -0.46 5.74
C THR A 139 0.56 0.61 5.43
N LYS A 140 1.75 0.23 5.00
CA LYS A 140 2.82 1.17 4.63
C LYS A 140 2.52 1.95 3.36
N ILE A 141 1.86 1.32 2.39
CA ILE A 141 1.32 2.03 1.21
C ILE A 141 0.29 3.07 1.66
N GLN A 142 -0.65 2.73 2.56
CA GLN A 142 -1.61 3.70 3.12
C GLN A 142 -0.93 4.86 3.85
N ASP A 143 0.11 4.58 4.64
CA ASP A 143 0.90 5.61 5.32
C ASP A 143 1.54 6.58 4.32
N ALA A 144 2.14 6.04 3.25
CA ALA A 144 2.72 6.83 2.17
C ALA A 144 1.68 7.72 1.48
N VAL A 145 0.49 7.18 1.17
CA VAL A 145 -0.59 7.97 0.57
C VAL A 145 -1.02 9.11 1.49
N ARG A 146 -1.19 8.84 2.80
CA ARG A 146 -1.55 9.87 3.79
C ARG A 146 -0.49 10.97 3.90
N ILE A 147 0.79 10.66 3.67
CA ILE A 147 1.85 11.67 3.63
C ILE A 147 1.66 12.57 2.42
N VAL A 148 1.47 11.99 1.23
CA VAL A 148 1.28 12.75 -0.02
C VAL A 148 0.01 13.59 0.03
N ASP A 149 -1.10 13.04 0.53
CA ASP A 149 -2.38 13.76 0.69
C ASP A 149 -2.23 14.99 1.61
N ARG A 150 -1.37 14.92 2.63
CA ARG A 150 -1.13 16.06 3.53
C ARG A 150 -0.50 17.24 2.82
N TRP A 151 0.31 17.05 1.78
CA TRP A 151 0.90 18.18 1.04
C TRP A 151 -0.16 19.08 0.41
N GLY A 152 -1.31 18.52 0.01
CA GLY A 152 -2.44 19.30 -0.50
C GLY A 152 -3.01 20.30 0.52
N SER A 153 -2.82 20.06 1.82
CA SER A 153 -3.24 20.97 2.90
C SER A 153 -2.19 22.03 3.28
N ILE A 154 -0.97 21.92 2.75
CA ILE A 154 0.14 22.85 3.03
C ILE A 154 0.18 24.02 2.01
N ALA A 155 -0.44 23.83 0.84
CA ALA A 155 -0.65 24.87 -0.19
C ALA A 155 -1.86 25.76 0.12
#